data_AF-A0A6A5BXI4-F1
#
_entry.id   AF-A0A6A5BXI4-F1
#
_cell.length_a   1.000
_cell.length_b   1.000
_cell.length_c   1.000
_cell.angle_alpha   90.00
_cell.angle_beta   90.00
_cell.angle_gamma   90.00
#
_symmetry.space_group_name_H-M   'P 1'
#
loop_
_entity.id
_entity.type
_entity.pdbx_description
1 polymer ?
#
loop_
_entity_poly.entity_id
_entity_poly.type
_entity_poly.pdbx_seq_one_letter_code
_entity_poly.pdbx_strand_id
1 'polypeptide(L)'
;MEKIVEDSRNKYYFINLFRAKESLHIFNLLTRYKEETKNDILRELLDILQLGDHNLTVNEIEACMNGMQDVTFSKEMSVAAKMEKLCLFIEALFRNRNINYRKSDYTIPSAITSKYSVANFGGFFRIIKLSKEKEVMDAIMTIYSAQNRLPLSEEVLLCNSHETDIEDIYLILNRWFKSSANGKLNHIFCIGNIHELPFSVQSKMLLRIQEQISTMAKASNNHAKLVLLSGADSNSRLLVEFSQYVDSNFKLLPHKYISAILKSYHGNHVKYVFSNRTAAGKTRYILKDIYTNKKKYKRITVLEDSTIRDTVFTLKRTVENMDRKDIAFHFSLCPLVPKHFNSLFLNFLFG
;
A
#
# COMPACT_ATOMS: atom_id res chain seq x y z
N MET A 1 -0.58 -8.03 26.99
CA MET A 1 -0.04 -7.04 26.03
C MET A 1 -0.81 -7.10 24.71
N GLU A 2 -0.97 -8.28 24.11
CA GLU A 2 -1.74 -8.47 22.86
C GLU A 2 -3.14 -7.87 22.91
N LYS A 3 -3.92 -8.17 23.96
CA LYS A 3 -5.27 -7.60 24.15
C LYS A 3 -5.30 -6.07 24.15
N ILE A 4 -4.31 -5.41 24.75
CA ILE A 4 -4.24 -3.93 24.79
C ILE A 4 -4.03 -3.37 23.38
N VAL A 5 -3.15 -4.00 22.60
CA VAL A 5 -2.88 -3.61 21.22
C VAL A 5 -4.12 -3.84 20.37
N GLU A 6 -4.78 -4.99 20.51
CA GLU A 6 -6.01 -5.32 19.81
C GLU A 6 -7.15 -4.34 20.14
N ASP A 7 -7.41 -4.09 21.44
CA ASP A 7 -8.42 -3.14 21.90
C ASP A 7 -8.15 -1.74 21.36
N SER A 8 -6.89 -1.30 21.36
CA SER A 8 -6.50 0.00 20.80
C SER A 8 -6.66 0.06 19.29
N ARG A 9 -6.24 -0.99 18.57
CA ARG A 9 -6.45 -1.15 17.14
C ARG A 9 -7.93 -1.26 16.77
N ASN A 10 -8.80 -1.71 17.68
CA ASN A 10 -10.26 -1.76 17.57
C ASN A 10 -10.95 -0.43 17.95
N LYS A 11 -10.34 0.39 18.82
CA LYS A 11 -10.83 1.73 19.17
C LYS A 11 -10.44 2.80 18.15
N TYR A 12 -9.19 2.81 17.70
CA TYR A 12 -8.64 3.85 16.84
C TYR A 12 -8.48 3.36 15.40
N TYR A 13 -8.77 4.21 14.42
CA TYR A 13 -8.74 3.83 13.00
C TYR A 13 -7.32 3.89 12.46
N PHE A 14 -6.67 5.05 12.62
CA PHE A 14 -5.43 5.38 11.90
C PHE A 14 -4.19 4.64 12.44
N ILE A 15 -4.23 4.12 13.66
CA ILE A 15 -3.17 3.23 14.15
C ILE A 15 -3.05 1.95 13.32
N ASN A 16 -4.11 1.58 12.59
CA ASN A 16 -4.07 0.44 11.67
C ASN A 16 -3.30 0.72 10.38
N LEU A 17 -2.75 1.93 10.18
CA LEU A 17 -1.81 2.22 9.09
C LEU A 17 -0.40 1.68 9.37
N PHE A 18 -0.08 1.41 10.63
CA PHE A 18 1.27 1.08 11.08
C PHE A 18 1.29 -0.29 11.76
N ARG A 19 2.30 -1.11 11.46
CA ARG A 19 2.52 -2.37 12.20
C ARG A 19 3.10 -2.05 13.57
N ALA A 20 3.20 -3.07 14.42
CA ALA A 20 3.65 -2.89 15.80
C ALA A 20 5.08 -2.33 15.87
N LYS A 21 5.95 -2.74 14.93
CA LYS A 21 7.33 -2.25 14.85
C LYS A 21 7.40 -0.76 14.50
N GLU A 22 6.62 -0.29 13.52
CA GLU A 22 6.57 1.13 13.16
C GLU A 22 5.93 1.94 14.29
N SER A 23 4.85 1.42 14.89
CA SER A 23 4.17 2.05 16.03
C SER A 23 5.12 2.26 17.22
N LEU A 24 5.91 1.24 17.55
CA LEU A 24 6.93 1.32 18.61
C LEU A 24 8.03 2.32 18.25
N HIS A 25 8.48 2.32 17.00
CA HIS A 25 9.51 3.25 16.55
C HIS A 25 9.03 4.71 16.60
N ILE A 26 7.81 5.00 16.13
CA ILE A 26 7.17 6.32 16.26
C ILE A 26 7.14 6.72 17.74
N PHE A 27 6.67 5.84 18.63
CA PHE A 27 6.64 6.15 20.06
C PHE A 27 8.03 6.49 20.62
N ASN A 28 9.07 5.74 20.24
CA ASN A 28 10.43 6.00 20.70
C ASN A 28 10.96 7.36 20.19
N LEU A 29 10.66 7.74 18.95
CA LEU A 29 11.00 9.07 18.42
C LEU A 29 10.28 10.18 19.19
N LEU A 30 8.99 9.99 19.49
CA LEU A 30 8.19 10.94 20.27
C LEU A 30 8.73 11.11 21.70
N THR A 31 9.27 10.06 22.33
CA THR A 31 9.93 10.19 23.65
C THR A 31 11.19 11.06 23.60
N ARG A 32 11.93 11.04 22.48
CA ARG A 32 13.18 11.77 22.30
C ARG A 32 12.97 13.22 21.81
N TYR A 33 11.77 13.53 21.31
CA TYR A 33 11.46 14.81 20.66
C TYR A 33 11.75 16.05 21.54
N LYS A 34 11.60 15.94 22.86
CA LYS A 34 11.89 17.04 23.80
C LYS A 34 13.37 17.14 24.21
N GLU A 35 14.16 16.11 23.94
CA GLU A 35 15.53 15.95 24.47
C GLU A 35 16.62 16.19 23.42
N GLU A 36 16.31 16.02 22.13
CA GLU A 36 17.29 16.05 21.04
C GLU A 36 16.99 17.10 19.97
N THR A 37 17.85 17.19 18.94
CA THR A 37 17.69 18.07 17.78
C THR A 37 16.37 17.79 17.05
N LYS A 38 15.39 18.67 17.24
CA LYS A 38 14.02 18.52 16.71
C LYS A 38 13.97 18.17 15.22
N ASN A 39 14.84 18.77 14.41
CA ASN A 39 14.81 18.61 12.95
C ASN A 39 15.08 17.18 12.47
N ASP A 40 15.98 16.44 13.13
CA ASP A 40 16.32 15.08 12.69
C ASP A 40 15.23 14.09 13.11
N ILE A 41 14.68 14.24 14.32
CA ILE A 41 13.53 13.46 14.78
C ILE A 41 12.31 13.69 13.89
N LEU A 42 12.01 14.94 13.53
CA LEU A 42 10.89 15.25 12.66
C LEU A 42 11.03 14.63 11.27
N ARG A 43 12.25 14.57 10.72
CA ARG A 43 12.53 13.89 9.44
C ARG A 43 12.35 12.38 9.56
N GLU A 44 12.84 11.77 10.63
CA GLU A 44 12.68 10.33 10.86
C GLU A 44 11.22 9.94 11.12
N LEU A 45 10.48 10.77 11.86
CA LEU A 45 9.03 10.64 12.01
C LEU A 45 8.33 10.74 10.66
N LEU A 46 8.72 11.72 9.83
CA LEU A 46 8.15 11.90 8.51
C LEU A 46 8.35 10.66 7.63
N ASP A 47 9.56 10.11 7.58
CA ASP A 47 9.90 8.92 6.78
C ASP A 47 8.94 7.75 7.08
N ILE A 48 8.50 7.59 8.32
CA ILE A 48 7.62 6.50 8.74
C ILE A 48 6.15 6.87 8.59
N LEU A 49 5.76 8.08 8.99
CA LEU A 49 4.38 8.54 8.92
C LEU A 49 3.88 8.68 7.47
N GLN A 50 4.80 8.89 6.51
CA GLN A 50 4.50 8.88 5.09
C GLN A 50 4.04 7.51 4.55
N LEU A 51 4.22 6.42 5.29
CA LEU A 51 3.57 5.14 4.98
C LEU A 51 2.03 5.26 5.04
N GLY A 52 1.53 6.13 5.93
CA GLY A 52 0.11 6.44 6.06
C GLY A 52 -0.39 7.50 5.06
N ASP A 53 0.39 8.55 4.82
CA ASP A 53 0.10 9.58 3.82
C ASP A 53 1.39 10.20 3.27
N HIS A 54 1.70 9.95 2.00
CA HIS A 54 2.89 10.47 1.32
C HIS A 54 2.94 12.01 1.22
N ASN A 55 1.80 12.70 1.34
CA ASN A 55 1.76 14.17 1.29
C ASN A 55 1.99 14.82 2.66
N LEU A 56 2.16 14.03 3.71
CA LEU A 56 2.50 14.57 5.02
C LEU A 56 3.82 15.34 4.95
N THR A 57 3.91 16.43 5.72
CA THR A 57 5.07 17.31 5.78
C THR A 57 5.61 17.44 7.20
N VAL A 58 6.88 17.86 7.33
CA VAL A 58 7.51 18.15 8.62
C VAL A 58 6.70 19.19 9.42
N ASN A 59 6.23 20.25 8.76
CA ASN A 59 5.50 21.34 9.40
C ASN A 59 4.19 20.86 10.02
N GLU A 60 3.50 19.92 9.39
CA GLU A 60 2.25 19.35 9.92
C GLU A 60 2.51 18.48 11.16
N ILE A 61 3.60 17.70 11.16
CA ILE A 61 4.02 16.91 12.33
C ILE A 61 4.39 17.85 13.48
N GLU A 62 5.17 18.89 13.19
CA GLU A 62 5.58 19.87 14.20
C GLU A 62 4.36 20.63 14.77
N ALA A 63 3.42 21.06 13.93
CA ALA A 63 2.19 21.70 14.36
C ALA A 63 1.35 20.76 15.24
N CYS A 64 1.24 19.49 14.89
CA CYS A 64 0.55 18.47 15.70
C CYS A 64 1.22 18.33 17.07
N MET A 65 2.57 18.23 17.11
CA MET A 65 3.33 18.13 18.35
C MET A 65 3.14 19.37 19.23
N ASN A 66 3.15 20.56 18.64
CA ASN A 66 2.94 21.82 19.35
C ASN A 66 1.50 21.99 19.85
N GLY A 67 0.52 21.36 19.20
CA GLY A 67 -0.88 21.30 19.67
C GLY A 67 -1.11 20.29 20.80
N MET A 68 -0.18 19.36 21.02
CA MET A 68 -0.26 18.30 22.03
C MET A 68 0.67 18.55 23.23
N GLN A 69 0.87 19.80 23.64
CA GLN A 69 1.82 20.18 24.69
C GLN A 69 1.59 19.46 26.03
N ASP A 70 0.33 19.17 26.37
CA ASP A 70 -0.06 18.46 27.60
C ASP A 70 0.20 16.94 27.53
N VAL A 71 0.56 16.41 26.36
CA VAL A 71 0.80 14.98 26.15
C VAL A 71 2.29 14.68 26.28
N THR A 72 2.70 14.21 27.45
CA THR A 72 4.09 13.76 27.68
C THR A 72 4.30 12.33 27.22
N PHE A 73 5.27 12.10 26.33
CA PHE A 73 5.73 10.75 25.99
C PHE A 73 6.88 10.35 26.92
N SER A 74 6.72 9.26 27.69
CA SER A 74 7.76 8.77 28.60
C SER A 74 7.90 7.25 28.53
N LYS A 75 9.14 6.77 28.72
CA LYS A 75 9.47 5.34 28.79
C LYS A 75 8.93 4.67 30.04
N GLU A 76 8.67 5.41 31.11
CA GLU A 76 8.21 4.87 32.40
C GLU A 76 6.70 4.60 32.45
N MET A 77 5.97 5.02 31.42
CA MET A 77 4.53 4.83 31.34
C MET A 77 4.14 3.35 31.23
N SER A 78 2.96 3.01 31.75
CA SER A 78 2.34 1.69 31.51
C SER A 78 2.10 1.45 30.02
N VAL A 79 2.09 0.19 29.60
CA VAL A 79 1.91 -0.18 28.18
C VAL A 79 0.59 0.35 27.61
N ALA A 80 -0.50 0.31 28.38
CA ALA A 80 -1.79 0.86 27.98
C ALA A 80 -1.71 2.36 27.73
N ALA A 81 -1.08 3.10 28.64
CA ALA A 81 -0.95 4.55 28.52
C ALA A 81 -0.03 4.96 27.36
N LYS A 82 1.03 4.18 27.09
CA LYS A 82 1.88 4.38 25.90
C LYS A 82 1.07 4.23 24.61
N MET A 83 0.30 3.14 24.50
CA MET A 83 -0.52 2.86 23.34
C MET A 83 -1.61 3.91 23.14
N GLU A 84 -2.28 4.34 24.21
CA GLU A 84 -3.31 5.38 24.14
C GLU A 84 -2.74 6.71 23.65
N LYS A 85 -1.61 7.17 24.19
CA LYS A 85 -0.97 8.41 23.73
C LYS A 85 -0.51 8.33 22.28
N LEU A 86 0.06 7.20 21.87
CA LEU A 86 0.43 6.97 20.47
C LEU A 86 -0.79 7.06 19.56
N CYS A 87 -1.87 6.36 19.91
CA CYS A 87 -3.12 6.41 19.16
C CYS A 87 -3.67 7.83 19.05
N LEU A 88 -3.67 8.61 20.14
CA LEU A 88 -4.12 10.00 20.12
C LEU A 88 -3.29 10.88 19.19
N PHE A 89 -1.97 10.71 19.19
CA PHE A 89 -1.08 11.43 18.27
C PHE A 89 -1.37 11.09 16.81
N ILE A 90 -1.48 9.79 16.49
CA ILE A 90 -1.78 9.33 15.14
C ILE A 90 -3.17 9.81 14.70
N GLU A 91 -4.19 9.76 15.56
CA GLU A 91 -5.52 10.28 15.24
C GLU A 91 -5.51 11.79 15.00
N ALA A 92 -4.81 12.56 15.84
CA ALA A 92 -4.69 14.01 15.66
C ALA A 92 -4.07 14.36 14.31
N LEU A 93 -3.10 13.56 13.86
CA LEU A 93 -2.41 13.80 12.60
C LEU A 93 -3.26 13.43 11.38
N PHE A 94 -3.99 12.30 11.41
CA PHE A 94 -4.63 11.74 10.22
C PHE A 94 -6.14 11.96 10.11
N ARG A 95 -6.87 12.16 11.21
CA ARG A 95 -8.35 12.16 11.22
C ARG A 95 -9.00 13.19 10.30
N ASN A 96 -8.45 14.39 10.27
CA ASN A 96 -9.00 15.51 9.50
C ASN A 96 -8.23 15.77 8.21
N ARG A 97 -7.39 14.83 7.78
CA ARG A 97 -6.65 14.99 6.52
C ARG A 97 -7.58 14.79 5.34
N ASN A 98 -7.51 15.71 4.38
CA ASN A 98 -8.16 15.52 3.09
C ASN A 98 -7.42 14.45 2.32
N ILE A 99 -8.15 13.42 1.88
CA ILE A 99 -7.60 12.34 1.09
C ILE A 99 -7.25 12.89 -0.30
N ASN A 100 -5.96 13.06 -0.57
CA ASN A 100 -5.49 13.49 -1.87
C ASN A 100 -5.30 12.28 -2.79
N TYR A 101 -6.40 11.87 -3.44
CA TYR A 101 -6.29 10.84 -4.47
C TYR A 101 -5.52 11.38 -5.67
N ARG A 102 -4.51 10.61 -6.11
CA ARG A 102 -3.94 10.80 -7.44
C ARG A 102 -5.04 10.43 -8.45
N LYS A 103 -5.53 11.41 -9.20
CA LYS A 103 -6.51 11.24 -10.28
C LYS A 103 -5.81 11.13 -11.63
N SER A 104 -6.37 10.30 -12.50
CA SER A 104 -5.87 10.11 -13.86
C SER A 104 -6.44 11.19 -14.76
N ASP A 105 -5.58 11.84 -15.53
CA ASP A 105 -6.00 12.72 -16.62
C ASP A 105 -6.50 11.91 -17.83
N TYR A 106 -6.17 10.62 -17.88
CA TYR A 106 -6.71 9.72 -18.90
C TYR A 106 -8.11 9.24 -18.51
N THR A 107 -9.09 9.54 -19.36
CA THR A 107 -10.47 9.05 -19.20
C THR A 107 -10.65 7.75 -19.99
N ILE A 108 -11.07 6.69 -19.31
CA ILE A 108 -11.42 5.42 -19.97
C ILE A 108 -12.69 5.63 -20.83
N PRO A 109 -12.75 5.07 -22.06
CA PRO A 109 -13.96 5.11 -22.88
C PRO A 109 -15.21 4.62 -22.12
N SER A 110 -16.31 5.37 -22.21
CA SER A 110 -17.56 5.10 -21.46
C SER A 110 -18.18 3.73 -21.72
N ALA A 111 -17.90 3.11 -22.88
CA ALA A 111 -18.33 1.75 -23.21
C ALA A 111 -17.66 0.67 -22.33
N ILE A 112 -16.59 1.00 -21.61
CA ILE A 112 -15.89 0.10 -20.71
C ILE A 112 -16.41 0.34 -19.30
N THR A 113 -17.37 -0.49 -18.88
CA THR A 113 -17.90 -0.47 -17.52
C THR A 113 -17.20 -1.53 -16.68
N SER A 114 -16.77 -1.16 -15.47
CA SER A 114 -16.28 -2.12 -14.48
C SER A 114 -17.41 -2.51 -13.53
N LYS A 115 -17.62 -3.82 -13.35
CA LYS A 115 -18.50 -4.35 -12.29
C LYS A 115 -18.04 -3.94 -10.89
N TYR A 116 -16.78 -3.52 -10.76
CA TYR A 116 -16.12 -3.24 -9.48
C TYR A 116 -15.96 -1.75 -9.19
N SER A 117 -16.83 -0.90 -9.75
CA SER A 117 -17.04 0.46 -9.23
C SER A 117 -17.86 0.42 -7.94
N VAL A 118 -17.67 1.37 -7.02
CA VAL A 118 -18.41 1.47 -5.75
C VAL A 118 -19.93 1.34 -5.93
N ALA A 119 -20.49 1.98 -6.96
CA ALA A 119 -21.93 1.97 -7.25
C ALA A 119 -22.47 0.61 -7.75
N ASN A 120 -21.63 -0.18 -8.43
CA ASN A 120 -22.01 -1.46 -9.04
C ASN A 120 -21.52 -2.67 -8.23
N PHE A 121 -20.78 -2.44 -7.15
CA PHE A 121 -20.22 -3.49 -6.32
C PHE A 121 -21.35 -4.15 -5.52
N GLY A 122 -21.80 -5.31 -5.98
CA GLY A 122 -22.80 -6.12 -5.27
C GLY A 122 -22.30 -6.53 -3.88
N GLY A 123 -22.94 -6.00 -2.82
CA GLY A 123 -22.56 -6.27 -1.43
C GLY A 123 -21.32 -5.50 -0.96
N PHE A 124 -20.54 -6.08 -0.06
CA PHE A 124 -19.33 -5.48 0.52
C PHE A 124 -18.09 -6.37 0.46
N PHE A 125 -18.23 -7.62 0.03
CA PHE A 125 -17.14 -8.60 -0.04
C PHE A 125 -17.23 -9.45 -1.32
N ARG A 126 -16.10 -9.60 -2.00
CA ARG A 126 -15.94 -10.47 -3.18
C ARG A 126 -14.53 -11.07 -3.22
N ILE A 127 -14.41 -12.22 -3.87
CA ILE A 127 -13.13 -12.79 -4.28
C ILE A 127 -13.10 -12.84 -5.81
N ILE A 128 -12.06 -12.31 -6.43
CA ILE A 128 -11.83 -12.47 -7.87
C ILE A 128 -10.82 -13.59 -8.05
N LYS A 129 -11.21 -14.61 -8.80
CA LYS A 129 -10.31 -15.68 -9.26
C LYS A 129 -9.83 -15.34 -10.66
N LEU A 130 -8.55 -15.05 -10.80
CA LEU A 130 -7.93 -14.68 -12.07
C LEU A 130 -7.49 -15.91 -12.86
N SER A 131 -7.36 -15.74 -14.18
CA SER A 131 -6.90 -16.79 -15.07
C SER A 131 -5.39 -17.01 -15.02
N LYS A 132 -4.62 -16.02 -14.54
CA LYS A 132 -3.17 -16.14 -14.32
C LYS A 132 -2.77 -15.37 -13.07
N GLU A 133 -1.79 -15.90 -12.34
CA GLU A 133 -1.20 -15.23 -11.16
C GLU A 133 -0.67 -13.83 -11.46
N LYS A 134 0.00 -13.66 -12.61
CA LYS A 134 0.58 -12.37 -13.03
C LYS A 134 -0.45 -11.26 -13.28
N GLU A 135 -1.74 -11.60 -13.33
CA GLU A 135 -2.82 -10.63 -13.63
C GLU A 135 -3.33 -9.91 -12.38
N VAL A 136 -2.87 -10.26 -11.16
CA VAL A 136 -3.33 -9.62 -9.90
C VAL A 136 -3.14 -8.11 -9.93
N MET A 137 -2.00 -7.65 -10.45
CA MET A 137 -1.70 -6.22 -10.57
C MET A 137 -2.61 -5.51 -11.56
N ASP A 138 -2.84 -6.13 -12.72
CA ASP A 138 -3.74 -5.61 -13.74
C ASP A 138 -5.18 -5.56 -13.22
N ALA A 139 -5.57 -6.51 -12.35
CA ALA A 139 -6.87 -6.52 -11.70
C ALA A 139 -7.03 -5.37 -10.71
N ILE A 140 -6.04 -5.12 -9.86
CA ILE A 140 -6.01 -3.94 -8.98
C ILE A 140 -6.17 -2.68 -9.82
N MET A 141 -5.32 -2.52 -10.85
CA MET A 141 -5.40 -1.36 -11.74
C MET A 141 -6.78 -1.20 -12.38
N THR A 142 -7.39 -2.30 -12.83
CA THR A 142 -8.74 -2.30 -13.41
C THR A 142 -9.79 -1.81 -12.41
N ILE A 143 -9.72 -2.22 -11.15
CA ILE A 143 -10.66 -1.82 -10.09
C ILE A 143 -10.55 -0.31 -9.79
N TYR A 144 -9.33 0.21 -9.63
CA TYR A 144 -9.13 1.62 -9.25
C TYR A 144 -9.27 2.57 -10.43
N SER A 145 -8.91 2.14 -11.64
CA SER A 145 -9.12 2.93 -12.85
C SER A 145 -10.61 3.21 -13.11
N ALA A 146 -11.49 2.29 -12.71
CA ALA A 146 -12.94 2.52 -12.77
C ALA A 146 -13.43 3.63 -11.83
N GLN A 147 -12.61 4.03 -10.85
CA GLN A 147 -12.86 5.16 -9.95
C GLN A 147 -12.06 6.42 -10.37
N ASN A 148 -11.40 6.38 -11.53
CA ASN A 148 -10.52 7.43 -12.05
C ASN A 148 -9.41 7.88 -11.08
N ARG A 149 -8.85 6.93 -10.32
CA ARG A 149 -7.78 7.18 -9.35
C ARG A 149 -6.83 6.00 -9.23
N LEU A 150 -5.67 6.22 -8.62
CA LEU A 150 -4.82 5.14 -8.11
C LEU A 150 -5.29 4.67 -6.74
N PRO A 151 -4.94 3.43 -6.35
CA PRO A 151 -5.06 3.01 -4.97
C PRO A 151 -4.19 3.86 -4.04
N LEU A 152 -4.66 4.05 -2.82
CA LEU A 152 -3.84 4.54 -1.72
C LEU A 152 -3.06 3.37 -1.08
N SER A 153 -1.95 3.67 -0.43
CA SER A 153 -1.13 2.68 0.29
C SER A 153 -1.95 1.88 1.32
N GLU A 154 -2.90 2.52 1.98
CA GLU A 154 -3.76 1.90 2.99
C GLU A 154 -4.80 0.93 2.41
N GLU A 155 -5.10 1.01 1.12
CA GLU A 155 -6.19 0.25 0.49
C GLU A 155 -5.72 -1.05 -0.17
N VAL A 156 -4.42 -1.24 -0.40
CA VAL A 156 -3.89 -2.40 -1.11
C VAL A 156 -2.86 -3.13 -0.25
N LEU A 157 -3.05 -4.43 -0.08
CA LEU A 157 -2.04 -5.34 0.44
C LEU A 157 -1.73 -6.38 -0.64
N LEU A 158 -0.46 -6.49 -1.05
CA LEU A 158 0.01 -7.57 -1.89
C LEU A 158 0.68 -8.62 -1.02
N CYS A 159 0.08 -9.81 -0.96
CA CYS A 159 0.61 -10.89 -0.16
C CYS A 159 1.86 -11.51 -0.83
N ASN A 160 2.78 -11.95 0.02
CA ASN A 160 3.94 -12.77 -0.30
C ASN A 160 4.09 -13.83 0.79
N SER A 161 4.40 -15.07 0.41
CA SER A 161 4.59 -16.22 1.30
C SER A 161 5.63 -15.99 2.41
N HIS A 162 6.63 -15.13 2.18
CA HIS A 162 7.76 -14.93 3.08
C HIS A 162 7.64 -13.71 4.00
N GLU A 163 6.94 -12.66 3.57
CA GLU A 163 6.95 -11.36 4.25
C GLU A 163 5.59 -11.01 4.88
N THR A 164 4.49 -11.55 4.35
CA THR A 164 3.15 -11.23 4.82
C THR A 164 2.78 -12.11 6.01
N ASP A 165 2.59 -11.48 7.16
CA ASP A 165 2.13 -12.15 8.38
C ASP A 165 0.66 -11.86 8.67
N ILE A 166 0.18 -12.37 9.81
CA ILE A 166 -1.21 -12.13 10.22
C ILE A 166 -1.47 -10.68 10.63
N GLU A 167 -0.45 -9.95 11.08
CA GLU A 167 -0.60 -8.54 11.44
C GLU A 167 -0.97 -7.72 10.20
N ASP A 168 -0.25 -7.90 9.09
CA ASP A 168 -0.57 -7.21 7.82
C ASP A 168 -2.04 -7.40 7.40
N ILE A 169 -2.53 -8.63 7.52
CA ILE A 169 -3.91 -9.01 7.20
C ILE A 169 -4.89 -8.31 8.14
N TYR A 170 -4.65 -8.37 9.46
CA TYR A 170 -5.54 -7.73 10.43
C TYR A 170 -5.58 -6.22 10.29
N LEU A 171 -4.45 -5.60 9.96
CA LEU A 171 -4.37 -4.17 9.70
C LEU A 171 -5.31 -3.75 8.56
N ILE A 172 -5.21 -4.37 7.39
CA ILE A 172 -6.07 -4.02 6.25
C ILE A 172 -7.54 -4.39 6.50
N LEU A 173 -7.82 -5.52 7.16
CA LEU A 173 -9.19 -5.90 7.51
C LEU A 173 -9.82 -4.94 8.53
N ASN A 174 -9.06 -4.44 9.50
CA ASN A 174 -9.55 -3.43 10.44
C ASN A 174 -9.82 -2.09 9.73
N ARG A 175 -8.95 -1.69 8.79
CA ARG A 175 -9.17 -0.48 7.97
C ARG A 175 -10.41 -0.60 7.10
N TRP A 176 -10.65 -1.78 6.51
CA TRP A 176 -11.87 -2.05 5.76
C TRP A 176 -13.11 -2.01 6.66
N PHE A 177 -13.12 -2.80 7.73
CA PHE A 177 -14.29 -2.96 8.61
C PHE A 177 -14.77 -1.63 9.22
N LYS A 178 -13.83 -0.73 9.55
CA LYS A 178 -14.15 0.57 10.18
C LYS A 178 -14.19 1.76 9.25
N SER A 179 -13.95 1.55 7.96
CA SER A 179 -13.90 2.58 6.93
C SER A 179 -15.12 3.52 6.96
N SER A 180 -16.33 2.95 7.07
CA SER A 180 -17.60 3.68 7.04
C SER A 180 -17.68 4.73 8.16
N ALA A 181 -17.32 4.35 9.40
CA ALA A 181 -17.30 5.24 10.55
C ALA A 181 -16.22 6.34 10.47
N ASN A 182 -15.30 6.25 9.51
CA ASN A 182 -14.17 7.16 9.33
C ASN A 182 -14.22 7.89 7.98
N GLY A 183 -15.41 8.04 7.39
CA GLY A 183 -15.61 8.80 6.15
C GLY A 183 -15.09 8.11 4.89
N LYS A 184 -14.70 6.83 4.96
CA LYS A 184 -14.09 6.06 3.87
C LYS A 184 -15.06 5.08 3.23
N LEU A 185 -16.35 5.41 3.19
CA LEU A 185 -17.39 4.52 2.67
C LEU A 185 -17.19 4.14 1.19
N ASN A 186 -16.68 5.08 0.40
CA ASN A 186 -16.48 4.90 -1.04
C ASN A 186 -15.13 4.23 -1.38
N HIS A 187 -14.42 3.70 -0.38
CA HIS A 187 -13.16 3.01 -0.61
C HIS A 187 -13.39 1.54 -1.01
N ILE A 188 -12.45 1.02 -1.79
CA ILE A 188 -12.36 -0.41 -2.09
C ILE A 188 -11.00 -0.86 -1.58
N PHE A 189 -10.98 -1.81 -0.66
CA PHE A 189 -9.77 -2.43 -0.14
C PHE A 189 -9.48 -3.69 -0.96
N CYS A 190 -8.23 -3.89 -1.36
CA CYS A 190 -7.79 -5.04 -2.13
C CYS A 190 -6.71 -5.81 -1.38
N ILE A 191 -6.86 -7.13 -1.26
CA ILE A 191 -5.80 -8.03 -0.80
C ILE A 191 -5.47 -8.95 -1.98
N GLY A 192 -4.31 -8.73 -2.59
CA GLY A 192 -3.83 -9.48 -3.74
C GLY A 192 -2.93 -10.64 -3.36
N ASN A 193 -2.76 -11.59 -4.28
CA ASN A 193 -1.94 -12.79 -4.12
C ASN A 193 -2.33 -13.65 -2.92
N ILE A 194 -3.63 -13.75 -2.60
CA ILE A 194 -4.09 -14.52 -1.41
C ILE A 194 -3.70 -16.00 -1.47
N HIS A 195 -3.40 -16.52 -2.67
CA HIS A 195 -2.93 -17.89 -2.88
C HIS A 195 -1.50 -18.13 -2.39
N GLU A 196 -0.68 -17.08 -2.24
CA GLU A 196 0.70 -17.21 -1.73
C GLU A 196 0.74 -17.32 -0.20
N LEU A 197 -0.35 -16.99 0.49
CA LEU A 197 -0.39 -17.03 1.94
C LEU A 197 -0.29 -18.46 2.47
N PRO A 198 0.49 -18.71 3.54
CA PRO A 198 0.47 -20.00 4.23
C PRO A 198 -0.93 -20.39 4.73
N PHE A 199 -1.23 -21.68 4.80
CA PHE A 199 -2.55 -22.20 5.22
C PHE A 199 -3.00 -21.66 6.59
N SER A 200 -2.07 -21.53 7.53
CA SER A 200 -2.34 -20.99 8.87
C SER A 200 -2.79 -19.52 8.82
N VAL A 201 -2.18 -18.71 7.95
CA VAL A 201 -2.56 -17.31 7.73
C VAL A 201 -3.89 -17.22 7.00
N GLN A 202 -4.11 -18.03 5.96
CA GLN A 202 -5.40 -18.11 5.27
C GLN A 202 -6.55 -18.49 6.23
N SER A 203 -6.31 -19.42 7.16
CA SER A 203 -7.31 -19.85 8.13
C SER A 203 -7.67 -18.75 9.14
N LYS A 204 -6.68 -17.99 9.63
CA LYS A 204 -6.95 -16.84 10.52
C LYS A 204 -7.64 -15.70 9.77
N MET A 205 -7.24 -15.43 8.52
CA MET A 205 -7.89 -14.47 7.64
C MET A 205 -9.35 -14.82 7.40
N LEU A 206 -9.65 -16.10 7.11
CA LEU A 206 -11.00 -16.62 6.94
C LEU A 206 -11.89 -16.31 8.14
N LEU A 207 -11.44 -16.70 9.35
CA LEU A 207 -12.19 -16.48 10.58
C LEU A 207 -12.47 -15.00 10.83
N ARG A 208 -11.46 -14.14 10.63
CA ARG A 208 -11.60 -12.69 10.82
C ARG A 208 -12.59 -12.07 9.83
N ILE A 209 -12.55 -12.48 8.56
CA ILE A 209 -13.50 -12.00 7.55
C ILE A 209 -14.91 -12.48 7.89
N GLN A 210 -15.10 -13.76 8.25
CA GLN A 210 -16.41 -14.29 8.63
C GLN A 210 -17.03 -13.53 9.81
N GLU A 211 -16.24 -13.27 10.86
CA GLU A 211 -16.64 -12.46 12.01
C GLU A 211 -17.12 -11.06 11.59
N GLN A 212 -16.32 -10.37 10.76
CA GLN A 212 -16.63 -9.03 10.28
C GLN A 212 -17.86 -9.00 9.37
N ILE A 213 -17.97 -9.91 8.41
CA ILE A 213 -19.15 -10.06 7.54
C ILE A 213 -20.41 -10.28 8.38
N SER A 214 -20.35 -11.17 9.38
CA SER A 214 -21.50 -11.47 10.23
C SER A 214 -21.98 -10.24 11.04
N THR A 215 -21.03 -9.37 11.43
CA THR A 215 -21.31 -8.12 12.14
C THR A 215 -21.88 -7.07 11.18
N MET A 216 -21.29 -6.94 9.99
CA MET A 216 -21.71 -6.00 8.96
C MET A 216 -23.09 -6.34 8.39
N ALA A 217 -23.43 -7.62 8.27
CA ALA A 217 -24.76 -8.06 7.81
C ALA A 217 -25.88 -7.68 8.78
N LYS A 218 -25.58 -7.52 10.08
CA LYS A 218 -26.54 -7.07 11.10
C LYS A 218 -26.71 -5.55 11.11
N ALA A 219 -25.65 -4.83 10.75
CA ALA A 219 -25.66 -3.38 10.67
C ALA A 219 -26.18 -2.95 9.29
N SER A 220 -27.40 -2.43 9.22
CA SER A 220 -28.12 -1.97 8.01
C SER A 220 -27.44 -0.82 7.22
N ASN A 221 -26.16 -0.57 7.46
CA ASN A 221 -25.40 0.51 6.87
C ASN A 221 -24.72 0.07 5.58
N ASN A 222 -24.48 1.05 4.70
CA ASN A 222 -23.53 0.86 3.62
C ASN A 222 -22.12 0.69 4.21
N HIS A 223 -21.38 -0.26 3.64
CA HIS A 223 -20.02 -0.58 4.01
C HIS A 223 -19.07 -0.40 2.82
N ALA A 224 -17.82 -0.03 3.10
CA ALA A 224 -16.77 -0.06 2.08
C ALA A 224 -16.56 -1.48 1.56
N LYS A 225 -15.88 -1.57 0.42
CA LYS A 225 -15.78 -2.84 -0.30
C LYS A 225 -14.45 -3.51 0.00
N LEU A 226 -14.45 -4.83 0.13
CA LEU A 226 -13.25 -5.66 0.20
C LEU A 226 -13.24 -6.63 -0.99
N VAL A 227 -12.10 -6.66 -1.68
CA VAL A 227 -11.82 -7.57 -2.78
C VAL A 227 -10.59 -8.39 -2.45
N LEU A 228 -10.73 -9.71 -2.47
CA LEU A 228 -9.57 -10.60 -2.47
C LEU A 228 -9.25 -10.98 -3.91
N LEU A 229 -7.98 -10.98 -4.29
CA LEU A 229 -7.54 -11.38 -5.64
C LEU A 229 -6.65 -12.61 -5.52
N SER A 230 -7.05 -13.69 -6.21
CA SER A 230 -6.30 -14.94 -6.27
C SER A 230 -5.84 -15.20 -7.70
N GLY A 231 -4.59 -15.65 -7.86
CA GLY A 231 -4.08 -16.18 -9.13
C GLY A 231 -4.75 -17.49 -9.55
N ALA A 232 -4.43 -17.97 -10.75
CA ALA A 232 -4.90 -19.28 -11.21
C ALA A 232 -4.27 -20.44 -10.42
N ASP A 233 -4.98 -21.57 -10.43
CA ASP A 233 -4.59 -22.86 -9.84
C ASP A 233 -4.34 -22.89 -8.33
N SER A 234 -4.86 -21.91 -7.60
CA SER A 234 -4.84 -21.94 -6.15
C SER A 234 -5.99 -22.78 -5.61
N ASN A 235 -5.70 -23.96 -5.04
CA ASN A 235 -6.55 -24.60 -4.03
C ASN A 235 -6.50 -23.80 -2.72
N SER A 236 -6.84 -22.51 -2.79
CA SER A 236 -6.91 -21.64 -1.63
C SER A 236 -8.15 -22.03 -0.83
N ARG A 237 -7.95 -22.27 0.47
CA ARG A 237 -9.04 -22.48 1.42
C ARG A 237 -10.09 -21.37 1.32
N LEU A 238 -9.64 -20.12 1.12
CA LEU A 238 -10.52 -18.97 0.99
C LEU A 238 -11.47 -19.09 -0.21
N LEU A 239 -11.02 -19.61 -1.35
CA LEU A 239 -11.88 -19.81 -2.52
C LEU A 239 -12.96 -20.85 -2.30
N VAL A 240 -12.66 -21.91 -1.54
CA VAL A 240 -13.62 -22.98 -1.22
C VAL A 240 -14.65 -22.47 -0.22
N GLU A 241 -14.20 -21.92 0.90
CA GLU A 241 -15.04 -21.49 2.02
C GLU A 241 -15.90 -20.25 1.67
N PHE A 242 -15.42 -19.40 0.76
CA PHE A 242 -16.15 -18.25 0.24
C PHE A 242 -16.63 -18.43 -1.19
N SER A 243 -16.89 -19.66 -1.64
CA SER A 243 -17.31 -19.97 -3.03
C SER A 243 -18.45 -19.09 -3.55
N GLN A 244 -19.44 -18.77 -2.72
CA GLN A 244 -20.56 -17.88 -3.06
C GLN A 244 -20.15 -16.42 -3.35
N TYR A 245 -18.98 -15.99 -2.91
CA TYR A 245 -18.42 -14.66 -3.13
C TYR A 245 -17.41 -14.61 -4.29
N VAL A 246 -17.15 -15.74 -4.95
CA VAL A 246 -16.13 -15.85 -6.02
C VAL A 246 -16.71 -15.38 -7.35
N ASP A 247 -16.05 -14.41 -7.98
CA ASP A 247 -16.23 -14.04 -9.39
C ASP A 247 -15.05 -14.59 -10.21
N SER A 248 -15.34 -15.54 -11.09
CA SER A 248 -14.38 -16.10 -12.06
C SER A 248 -14.49 -15.47 -13.45
N ASN A 249 -15.43 -14.54 -13.65
CA ASN A 249 -15.71 -13.88 -14.93
C ASN A 249 -15.26 -12.41 -14.94
N PHE A 250 -14.30 -12.07 -14.07
CA PHE A 250 -13.72 -10.74 -14.01
C PHE A 250 -12.96 -10.43 -15.31
N LYS A 251 -13.26 -9.28 -15.90
CA LYS A 251 -12.62 -8.82 -17.14
C LYS A 251 -11.59 -7.75 -16.82
N LEU A 252 -10.33 -8.02 -17.15
CA LEU A 252 -9.25 -7.06 -17.05
C LEU A 252 -9.42 -5.93 -18.06
N LEU A 253 -9.01 -4.73 -17.65
CA LEU A 253 -8.87 -3.62 -18.57
C LEU A 253 -7.78 -3.93 -19.61
N PRO A 254 -8.01 -3.70 -20.90
CA PRO A 254 -6.98 -3.90 -21.91
C PRO A 254 -5.70 -3.09 -21.59
N HIS A 255 -4.53 -3.69 -21.79
CA HIS A 255 -3.23 -3.12 -21.39
C HIS A 255 -2.96 -1.72 -21.94
N LYS A 256 -3.48 -1.39 -23.14
CA LYS A 256 -3.34 -0.05 -23.73
C LYS A 256 -3.90 1.05 -22.82
N TYR A 257 -4.96 0.78 -22.07
CA TYR A 257 -5.58 1.75 -21.16
C TYR A 257 -4.81 1.82 -19.84
N ILE A 258 -4.41 0.68 -19.27
CA ILE A 258 -3.56 0.63 -18.07
C ILE A 258 -2.28 1.44 -18.32
N SER A 259 -1.65 1.24 -19.49
CA SER A 259 -0.46 1.99 -19.89
C SER A 259 -0.72 3.49 -20.04
N ALA A 260 -1.84 3.90 -20.64
CA ALA A 260 -2.20 5.31 -20.77
C ALA A 260 -2.44 5.99 -19.40
N ILE A 261 -3.10 5.29 -18.49
CA ILE A 261 -3.36 5.73 -17.12
C ILE A 261 -2.05 5.92 -16.37
N LEU A 262 -1.19 4.89 -16.33
CA LEU A 262 0.12 5.00 -15.69
C LEU A 262 0.97 6.13 -16.29
N LYS A 263 0.90 6.33 -17.61
CA LYS A 263 1.59 7.45 -18.27
C LYS A 263 1.04 8.82 -17.83
N SER A 264 -0.27 8.95 -17.61
CA SER A 264 -0.83 10.21 -17.07
C SER A 264 -0.32 10.51 -15.65
N TYR A 265 -0.14 9.49 -14.81
CA TYR A 265 0.37 9.68 -13.44
C TYR A 265 1.85 10.01 -13.38
N HIS A 266 2.65 9.29 -14.14
CA HIS A 266 4.12 9.42 -14.08
C HIS A 266 4.68 10.45 -15.05
N GLY A 267 3.86 10.95 -15.98
CA GLY A 267 4.33 11.73 -17.11
C GLY A 267 5.52 11.04 -17.79
N ASN A 268 6.61 11.78 -17.92
CA ASN A 268 7.87 11.29 -18.51
C ASN A 268 8.91 10.86 -17.46
N HIS A 269 8.54 10.78 -16.17
CA HIS A 269 9.46 10.44 -15.06
C HIS A 269 9.72 8.94 -14.94
N VAL A 270 8.76 8.10 -15.35
CA VAL A 270 8.91 6.64 -15.41
C VAL A 270 8.88 6.20 -16.87
N LYS A 271 9.91 5.46 -17.29
CA LYS A 271 10.01 4.89 -18.65
C LYS A 271 10.29 3.40 -18.56
N TYR A 272 9.52 2.61 -19.29
CA TYR A 272 9.78 1.19 -19.47
C TYR A 272 10.46 0.95 -20.82
N VAL A 273 11.61 0.28 -20.81
CA VAL A 273 12.38 -0.02 -22.03
C VAL A 273 12.51 -1.52 -22.17
N PHE A 274 11.84 -2.09 -23.16
CA PHE A 274 11.86 -3.52 -23.45
C PHE A 274 12.23 -3.81 -24.89
N SER A 275 12.60 -5.06 -25.14
CA SER A 275 12.84 -5.58 -26.48
C SER A 275 12.69 -7.08 -26.42
N ASN A 276 12.10 -7.65 -27.47
CA ASN A 276 11.97 -9.10 -27.64
C ASN A 276 13.33 -9.78 -27.98
N ARG A 277 14.40 -9.00 -28.12
CA ARG A 277 15.76 -9.50 -28.38
C ARG A 277 16.73 -9.05 -27.29
N THR A 278 17.61 -9.97 -26.89
CA THR A 278 18.80 -9.64 -26.11
C THR A 278 19.72 -8.75 -26.95
N ALA A 279 20.55 -7.94 -26.29
CA ALA A 279 21.51 -7.02 -26.94
C ALA A 279 20.93 -5.97 -27.91
N ALA A 280 19.61 -5.75 -27.96
CA ALA A 280 18.97 -4.75 -28.83
C ALA A 280 19.25 -3.26 -28.48
N GLY A 281 20.29 -2.97 -27.69
CA GLY A 281 20.66 -1.60 -27.35
C GLY A 281 19.83 -0.90 -26.27
N LYS A 282 19.01 -1.62 -25.49
CA LYS A 282 18.17 -1.06 -24.39
C LYS A 282 18.96 -0.13 -23.46
N THR A 283 20.11 -0.61 -22.96
CA THR A 283 20.98 0.18 -22.07
C THR A 283 21.55 1.40 -22.77
N ARG A 284 21.96 1.28 -24.04
CA ARG A 284 22.46 2.41 -24.84
C ARG A 284 21.39 3.47 -25.04
N TYR A 285 20.15 3.06 -25.29
CA TYR A 285 19.00 3.97 -25.40
C TYR A 285 18.78 4.75 -24.09
N ILE A 286 18.76 4.06 -22.95
CA ILE A 286 18.61 4.68 -21.62
C ILE A 286 19.76 5.67 -21.35
N LEU A 287 21.01 5.26 -21.56
CA LEU A 287 22.16 6.13 -21.31
C LEU A 287 22.17 7.37 -22.22
N LYS A 288 21.73 7.23 -23.48
CA LYS A 288 21.59 8.38 -24.38
C LYS A 288 20.55 9.37 -23.87
N ASP A 289 19.40 8.90 -23.39
CA ASP A 289 18.36 9.75 -22.79
C ASP A 289 18.88 10.47 -21.55
N ILE A 290 19.57 9.76 -20.66
CA ILE A 290 20.14 10.32 -19.43
C ILE A 290 21.20 11.38 -19.73
N TYR A 291 22.10 11.11 -20.66
CA TYR A 291 23.11 12.05 -21.11
C TYR A 291 22.47 13.32 -21.71
N THR A 292 21.49 13.14 -22.59
CA THR A 292 20.78 14.25 -23.25
C THR A 292 20.08 15.15 -22.24
N ASN A 293 19.48 14.56 -21.20
CA ASN A 293 18.79 15.28 -20.14
C ASN A 293 19.70 15.70 -18.97
N LYS A 294 21.02 15.50 -19.07
CA LYS A 294 22.02 15.86 -18.04
C LYS A 294 21.69 15.36 -16.63
N LYS A 295 21.09 14.17 -16.52
CA LYS A 295 20.71 13.59 -15.22
C LYS A 295 21.89 12.83 -14.59
N LYS A 296 21.98 12.88 -13.26
CA LYS A 296 22.86 11.95 -12.51
C LYS A 296 22.35 10.53 -12.73
N TYR A 297 23.25 9.55 -12.75
CA TYR A 297 22.89 8.18 -13.14
C TYR A 297 23.24 7.16 -12.06
N LYS A 298 22.27 6.30 -11.74
CA LYS A 298 22.54 5.08 -10.98
C LYS A 298 21.85 3.88 -11.63
N ARG A 299 22.63 2.85 -11.94
CA ARG A 299 22.11 1.53 -12.30
C ARG A 299 21.84 0.73 -11.04
N ILE A 300 20.69 0.05 -11.01
CA ILE A 300 20.32 -0.95 -10.02
C ILE A 300 20.01 -2.22 -10.79
N THR A 301 20.79 -3.27 -10.57
CA THR A 301 20.55 -4.57 -11.20
C THR A 301 19.68 -5.38 -10.26
N VAL A 302 18.52 -5.85 -10.75
CA VAL A 302 17.63 -6.73 -10.00
C VAL A 302 17.86 -8.15 -10.51
N LEU A 303 18.48 -8.95 -9.65
CA LEU A 303 18.76 -10.37 -9.84
C LEU A 303 17.65 -11.21 -9.20
N GLU A 304 17.69 -12.53 -9.43
CA GLU A 304 16.71 -13.48 -8.91
C GLU A 304 16.76 -13.63 -7.37
N ASP A 305 17.92 -13.39 -6.77
CA ASP A 305 18.15 -13.41 -5.32
C ASP A 305 18.03 -12.01 -4.68
N SER A 306 17.72 -10.98 -5.47
CA SER A 306 17.62 -9.62 -4.94
C SER A 306 16.47 -9.51 -3.94
N THR A 307 16.69 -8.72 -2.89
CA THR A 307 15.65 -8.39 -1.91
C THR A 307 15.17 -6.95 -2.11
N ILE A 308 13.92 -6.68 -1.70
CA ILE A 308 13.40 -5.30 -1.67
C ILE A 308 14.25 -4.45 -0.72
N ARG A 309 14.65 -5.01 0.42
CA ARG A 309 15.47 -4.31 1.42
C ARG A 309 16.78 -3.79 0.82
N ASP A 310 17.53 -4.64 0.13
CA ASP A 310 18.83 -4.26 -0.44
C ASP A 310 18.67 -3.21 -1.54
N THR A 311 17.58 -3.32 -2.31
CA THR A 311 17.24 -2.36 -3.36
C THR A 311 16.90 -0.99 -2.78
N VAL A 312 16.02 -0.95 -1.77
CA VAL A 312 15.63 0.28 -1.06
C VAL A 312 16.82 0.91 -0.36
N PHE A 313 17.66 0.09 0.29
CA PHE A 313 18.90 0.57 0.93
C PHE A 313 19.82 1.24 -0.10
N THR A 314 20.01 0.61 -1.25
CA THR A 314 20.83 1.16 -2.35
C THR A 314 20.26 2.49 -2.87
N LEU A 315 18.94 2.60 -3.00
CA LEU A 315 18.27 3.84 -3.39
C LEU A 315 18.49 4.95 -2.36
N LYS A 316 18.17 4.69 -1.09
CA LYS A 316 18.31 5.66 0.00
C LYS A 316 19.74 6.19 0.08
N ARG A 317 20.73 5.29 0.11
CA ARG A 317 22.15 5.65 0.10
C ARG A 317 22.54 6.46 -1.13
N THR A 318 21.97 6.17 -2.31
CA THR A 318 22.27 6.96 -3.51
C THR A 318 21.70 8.37 -3.42
N VAL A 319 20.45 8.52 -2.97
CA VAL A 319 19.78 9.82 -2.80
C VAL A 319 20.49 10.68 -1.75
N GLU A 320 21.00 10.09 -0.67
CA GLU A 320 21.77 10.78 0.36
C GLU A 320 23.13 11.28 -0.17
N ASN A 321 23.80 10.49 -1.01
CA ASN A 321 25.13 10.84 -1.55
C ASN A 321 25.07 11.76 -2.77
N MET A 322 24.00 11.68 -3.55
CA MET A 322 23.82 12.46 -4.76
C MET A 322 22.78 13.54 -4.48
N ASP A 323 23.23 14.73 -4.05
CA ASP A 323 22.42 15.94 -3.81
C ASP A 323 21.11 15.93 -4.62
N ARG A 324 19.98 15.80 -3.90
CA ARG A 324 18.72 15.06 -4.20
C ARG A 324 17.98 15.43 -5.50
N LYS A 325 18.55 16.27 -6.35
CA LYS A 325 17.95 16.75 -7.60
C LYS A 325 18.51 15.98 -8.82
N ASP A 326 17.61 15.58 -9.70
CA ASP A 326 17.87 15.04 -11.05
C ASP A 326 18.65 13.71 -11.14
N ILE A 327 18.32 12.73 -10.30
CA ILE A 327 18.85 11.36 -10.42
C ILE A 327 17.94 10.51 -11.31
N ALA A 328 18.53 9.84 -12.30
CA ALA A 328 17.90 8.78 -13.08
C ALA A 328 18.32 7.40 -12.55
N PHE A 329 17.35 6.68 -11.98
CA PHE A 329 17.52 5.28 -11.59
C PHE A 329 17.16 4.35 -12.75
N HIS A 330 18.11 3.52 -13.17
CA HIS A 330 17.90 2.47 -14.16
C HIS A 330 17.83 1.12 -13.46
N PHE A 331 16.62 0.60 -13.31
CA PHE A 331 16.36 -0.77 -12.86
C PHE A 331 16.56 -1.73 -14.04
N SER A 332 17.68 -2.45 -14.01
CA SER A 332 18.02 -3.48 -14.99
C SER A 332 17.51 -4.81 -14.47
N LEU A 333 16.38 -5.25 -15.00
CA LEU A 333 15.71 -6.49 -14.62
C LEU A 333 16.29 -7.69 -15.37
N CYS A 334 16.71 -8.73 -14.64
CA CYS A 334 17.02 -10.02 -15.23
C CYS A 334 15.78 -10.71 -15.82
N PRO A 335 15.93 -11.71 -16.71
CA PRO A 335 14.78 -12.43 -17.29
C PRO A 335 13.85 -13.06 -16.23
N LEU A 336 14.43 -13.49 -15.12
CA LEU A 336 13.72 -13.94 -13.93
C LEU A 336 13.78 -12.83 -12.90
N VAL A 337 12.66 -12.11 -12.74
CA VAL A 337 12.48 -11.10 -11.70
C VAL A 337 11.74 -11.75 -10.55
N PRO A 338 12.20 -11.56 -9.31
CA PRO A 338 11.49 -12.13 -8.17
C PRO A 338 10.08 -11.55 -8.04
N LYS A 339 9.08 -12.40 -7.76
CA LYS A 339 7.67 -11.98 -7.70
C LYS A 339 7.41 -10.84 -6.72
N HIS A 340 8.14 -10.82 -5.61
CA HIS A 340 8.02 -9.78 -4.58
C HIS A 340 8.41 -8.39 -5.09
N PHE A 341 9.18 -8.25 -6.16
CA PHE A 341 9.47 -6.93 -6.74
C PHE A 341 8.23 -6.23 -7.32
N ASN A 342 7.15 -6.95 -7.61
CA ASN A 342 5.90 -6.32 -8.03
C ASN A 342 5.36 -5.36 -6.97
N SER A 343 5.51 -5.67 -5.68
CA SER A 343 5.11 -4.76 -4.60
C SER A 343 6.00 -3.53 -4.51
N LEU A 344 7.30 -3.68 -4.75
CA LEU A 344 8.22 -2.55 -4.81
C LEU A 344 7.94 -1.63 -6.00
N PHE A 345 7.74 -2.20 -7.20
CA PHE A 345 7.36 -1.40 -8.36
C PHE A 345 6.00 -0.75 -8.14
N LEU A 346 5.07 -1.41 -7.45
CA LEU A 346 3.81 -0.80 -7.07
C LEU A 346 4.03 0.45 -6.22
N ASN A 347 4.86 0.34 -5.19
CA ASN A 347 5.19 1.45 -4.32
C ASN A 347 5.93 2.57 -5.06
N PHE A 348 6.77 2.28 -6.06
CA PHE A 348 7.35 3.35 -6.90
C PHE A 348 6.35 3.99 -7.87
N LEU A 349 5.35 3.23 -8.31
CA LEU A 349 4.32 3.74 -9.20
C LEU A 349 3.23 4.52 -8.44
N PHE A 350 3.00 4.23 -7.16
CA PHE A 350 1.92 4.86 -6.39
C PHE A 350 2.37 5.75 -5.24
N GLY A 351 3.59 5.53 -4.74
CA GLY A 351 4.23 6.29 -3.65
C GLY A 351 4.65 7.68 -4.05
#